data_AF-A0A661LMS7-F1
#
_entry.id   AF-A0A661LMS7-F1
#
_cell.length_a   1.000
_cell.length_b   1.000
_cell.length_c   1.000
_cell.angle_alpha   90.00
_cell.angle_beta   90.00
_cell.angle_gamma   90.00
#
_symmetry.space_group_name_H-M   'P 1'
#
loop_
_entity.id
_entity.type
_entity.pdbx_description
1 polymer ?
#
loop_
_entity_poly.entity_id
_entity_poly.type
_entity_poly.pdbx_seq_one_letter_code
_entity_poly.pdbx_strand_id
1 'polypeptide(L)'
;MSFEQGFLRLLATGIGSVPYLDIEATCRDIISYFPRIPYWPQFVRRSRLEDMTIQFTESLPLLEIDKGSKALILSTDLDREKELVRFYDHFLAEDVEYFSISEEYAPGLHMLLELLSESTETLPDQFIKGQVVGPITFAASIKGPDGKAVIHDTEILEAMVNGICMKALWQIRRLSSTGRKPILFMDEPYLSGFGSAFSAISREKVIQILATSIMFLKERVDVLVGIHCCGNTDWAMLLDTKPDIINFDAYGYMDYFLLYAAEIGKFLERGGHIAWGIVPTSEFTGKDTVESLELRLREGANRLVASGIDKDLLWASSMLTPSCGMGTMSPEAALQATRILSELSEKLRKEQ
;
A
#
# COMPACT_ATOMS: atom_id res chain seq x y z
N MET A 1 -8.11 -11.88 22.24
CA MET A 1 -7.94 -13.00 21.28
C MET A 1 -6.48 -13.01 20.89
N SER A 2 -5.75 -14.08 21.18
CA SER A 2 -4.37 -14.22 20.70
C SER A 2 -4.44 -14.31 19.19
N PHE A 3 -3.86 -13.34 18.49
CA PHE A 3 -3.58 -13.52 17.07
C PHE A 3 -2.64 -14.72 16.98
N GLU A 4 -3.07 -15.79 16.31
CA GLU A 4 -2.14 -16.86 15.93
C GLU A 4 -1.07 -16.23 15.04
N GLN A 5 0.11 -16.01 15.60
CA GLN A 5 1.22 -15.38 14.90
C GLN A 5 1.67 -16.31 13.76
N GLY A 6 1.79 -15.79 12.53
CA GLY A 6 2.27 -16.58 11.39
C GLY A 6 1.31 -16.75 10.20
N PHE A 7 0.12 -16.15 10.20
CA PHE A 7 -0.82 -16.30 9.09
C PHE A 7 -0.34 -15.66 7.75
N LEU A 8 0.63 -14.73 7.79
CA LEU A 8 1.28 -14.19 6.58
C LEU A 8 2.64 -14.82 6.26
N ARG A 9 3.05 -15.85 7.02
CA ARG A 9 4.40 -16.41 6.98
C ARG A 9 4.83 -16.75 5.55
N LEU A 10 5.77 -15.96 5.05
CA LEU A 10 6.44 -16.09 3.76
C LEU A 10 5.47 -16.12 2.57
N LEU A 11 4.26 -15.58 2.75
CA LEU A 11 3.33 -15.33 1.65
C LEU A 11 3.83 -14.16 0.79
N ALA A 12 3.43 -14.14 -0.48
CA ALA A 12 3.80 -13.09 -1.41
C ALA A 12 2.57 -12.38 -1.99
N THR A 13 2.74 -11.08 -2.28
CA THR A 13 1.79 -10.23 -2.98
C THR A 13 2.54 -9.12 -3.74
N GLY A 14 1.88 -8.47 -4.71
CA GLY A 14 2.39 -7.28 -5.37
C GLY A 14 2.04 -5.97 -4.66
N ILE A 15 2.64 -4.87 -5.12
CA ILE A 15 2.43 -3.52 -4.60
C ILE A 15 1.18 -2.85 -5.16
N GLY A 16 0.85 -3.03 -6.44
CA GLY A 16 -0.36 -2.46 -7.03
C GLY A 16 -0.18 -2.11 -8.51
N SER A 17 0.70 -1.16 -8.83
CA SER A 17 0.89 -0.72 -10.21
C SER A 17 1.56 -1.76 -11.11
N VAL A 18 1.04 -1.88 -12.33
CA VAL A 18 1.49 -2.86 -13.34
C VAL A 18 1.68 -2.21 -14.72
N PRO A 19 2.57 -2.75 -15.57
CA PRO A 19 2.86 -2.15 -16.88
C PRO A 19 1.98 -2.70 -18.04
N TYR A 20 0.99 -3.55 -17.72
CA TYR A 20 0.14 -4.23 -18.69
C TYR A 20 -1.02 -3.34 -19.16
N LEU A 21 -1.77 -3.81 -20.17
CA LEU A 21 -2.95 -3.13 -20.71
C LEU A 21 -4.20 -4.01 -20.71
N ASP A 22 -4.03 -5.34 -20.77
CA ASP A 22 -5.12 -6.31 -20.72
C ASP A 22 -5.53 -6.55 -19.26
N ILE A 23 -6.75 -6.13 -18.91
CA ILE A 23 -7.24 -6.12 -17.53
C ILE A 23 -7.47 -7.55 -17.03
N GLU A 24 -8.22 -8.33 -17.79
CA GLU A 24 -8.68 -9.65 -17.39
C GLU A 24 -7.51 -10.63 -17.33
N ALA A 25 -6.67 -10.65 -18.38
CA ALA A 25 -5.49 -11.50 -18.41
C ALA A 25 -4.55 -11.21 -17.22
N THR A 26 -4.32 -9.93 -16.91
CA THR A 26 -3.50 -9.52 -15.75
C THR A 26 -4.11 -9.98 -14.43
N CYS A 27 -5.43 -9.84 -14.25
CA CYS A 27 -6.09 -10.30 -13.01
C CYS A 27 -6.00 -11.83 -12.86
N ARG A 28 -6.18 -12.59 -13.95
CA ARG A 28 -6.02 -14.05 -13.94
C ARG A 28 -4.59 -14.46 -13.59
N ASP A 29 -3.59 -13.79 -14.17
CA ASP A 29 -2.18 -14.04 -13.84
C ASP A 29 -1.89 -13.75 -12.37
N ILE A 30 -2.39 -12.65 -11.81
CA ILE A 30 -2.21 -12.32 -10.39
C ILE A 30 -2.82 -13.40 -9.48
N ILE A 31 -4.03 -13.87 -9.78
CA ILE A 31 -4.68 -14.95 -9.02
C ILE A 31 -3.83 -16.22 -9.08
N SER A 32 -3.26 -16.53 -10.25
CA SER A 32 -2.41 -17.70 -10.47
C SER A 32 -1.09 -17.62 -9.70
N TYR A 33 -0.38 -16.49 -9.76
CA TYR A 33 0.92 -16.32 -9.10
C TYR A 33 0.81 -16.11 -7.57
N PHE A 34 -0.29 -15.52 -7.10
CA PHE A 34 -0.50 -15.17 -5.69
C PHE A 34 -1.87 -15.66 -5.16
N PRO A 35 -2.17 -16.97 -5.19
CA PRO A 35 -3.51 -17.47 -4.88
C PRO A 35 -3.95 -17.24 -3.43
N ARG A 36 -3.01 -17.02 -2.51
CA ARG A 36 -3.30 -16.72 -1.08
C ARG A 36 -3.47 -15.24 -0.78
N ILE A 37 -2.83 -14.36 -1.54
CA ILE A 37 -2.92 -12.89 -1.38
C ILE A 37 -2.88 -12.22 -2.76
N PRO A 38 -3.91 -12.40 -3.61
CA PRO A 38 -3.99 -11.63 -4.84
C PRO A 38 -4.20 -10.15 -4.51
N TYR A 39 -3.62 -9.28 -5.33
CA TYR A 39 -3.77 -7.83 -5.22
C TYR A 39 -4.50 -7.30 -6.46
N TRP A 40 -5.29 -6.24 -6.33
CA TRP A 40 -5.87 -5.66 -7.54
C TRP A 40 -4.84 -4.75 -8.25
N PRO A 41 -4.70 -4.87 -9.58
CA PRO A 41 -3.71 -4.11 -10.35
C PRO A 41 -4.18 -2.69 -10.68
N GLN A 42 -3.25 -1.73 -10.67
CA GLN A 42 -3.44 -0.36 -11.20
C GLN A 42 -2.72 -0.23 -12.56
N PHE A 43 -3.45 0.02 -13.64
CA PHE A 43 -2.91 0.08 -15.00
C PHE A 43 -2.47 1.49 -15.39
N VAL A 44 -1.44 2.00 -14.71
CA VAL A 44 -0.93 3.38 -14.86
C VAL A 44 -0.55 3.78 -16.30
N ARG A 45 -0.34 2.81 -17.21
CA ARG A 45 -0.07 3.03 -18.64
C ARG A 45 -1.31 3.10 -19.51
N ARG A 46 -2.44 2.56 -19.03
CA ARG A 46 -3.71 2.53 -19.76
C ARG A 46 -4.45 3.85 -19.64
N SER A 47 -4.56 4.38 -18.42
CA SER A 47 -5.26 5.63 -18.15
C SER A 47 -4.56 6.44 -17.07
N ARG A 48 -4.56 7.78 -17.23
CA ARG A 48 -4.12 8.69 -16.17
C ARG A 48 -5.01 8.62 -14.92
N LEU A 49 -6.23 8.14 -15.07
CA LEU A 49 -7.17 7.98 -13.95
C LEU A 49 -6.71 6.90 -12.98
N GLU A 50 -5.79 6.03 -13.41
CA GLU A 50 -5.19 4.98 -12.58
C GLU A 50 -3.86 5.43 -11.95
N ASP A 51 -3.48 6.71 -12.10
CA ASP A 51 -2.38 7.30 -11.34
C ASP A 51 -2.68 7.23 -9.84
N MET A 52 -1.65 6.94 -9.03
CA MET A 52 -1.85 6.70 -7.60
C MET A 52 -2.51 7.86 -6.85
N THR A 53 -2.36 9.11 -7.32
CA THR A 53 -2.99 10.27 -6.70
C THR A 53 -4.35 10.55 -7.31
N ILE A 54 -4.48 10.48 -8.65
CA ILE A 54 -5.73 10.78 -9.36
C ILE A 54 -6.82 9.75 -9.05
N GLN A 55 -6.43 8.48 -8.91
CA GLN A 55 -7.36 7.35 -8.76
C GLN A 55 -8.32 7.48 -7.59
N PHE A 56 -7.94 8.23 -6.56
CA PHE A 56 -8.72 8.40 -5.33
C PHE A 56 -9.41 9.76 -5.24
N THR A 57 -9.64 10.45 -6.36
CA THR A 57 -10.19 11.82 -6.35
C THR A 57 -11.71 11.90 -6.49
N GLU A 58 -12.39 10.88 -7.01
CA GLU A 58 -13.84 10.89 -7.19
C GLU A 58 -14.58 11.25 -5.90
N SER A 59 -15.52 12.19 -5.98
CA SER A 59 -16.34 12.69 -4.85
C SER A 59 -15.57 13.43 -3.73
N LEU A 60 -14.27 13.65 -3.88
CA LEU A 60 -13.51 14.48 -2.94
C LEU A 60 -13.70 15.98 -3.27
N PRO A 61 -13.82 16.84 -2.25
CA PRO A 61 -14.16 18.24 -2.45
C PRO A 61 -12.99 18.99 -3.07
N LEU A 62 -13.31 19.94 -3.95
CA LEU A 62 -12.38 20.97 -4.44
C LEU A 62 -11.21 20.46 -5.29
N LEU A 63 -11.22 19.20 -5.74
CA LEU A 63 -10.14 18.64 -6.55
C LEU A 63 -10.41 18.78 -8.05
N GLU A 64 -9.39 19.22 -8.79
CA GLU A 64 -9.36 19.22 -10.24
C GLU A 64 -8.05 18.63 -10.78
N ILE A 65 -8.14 17.97 -11.93
CA ILE A 65 -6.97 17.53 -12.68
C ILE A 65 -6.56 18.66 -13.63
N ASP A 66 -5.38 19.23 -13.40
CA ASP A 66 -4.85 20.29 -14.26
C ASP A 66 -4.69 19.80 -15.70
N LYS A 67 -5.28 20.55 -16.63
CA LYS A 67 -5.33 20.19 -18.06
C LYS A 67 -3.95 20.22 -18.72
N GLY A 68 -3.01 21.01 -18.18
CA GLY A 68 -1.67 21.20 -18.75
C GLY A 68 -0.58 20.27 -18.19
N SER A 69 -0.62 19.96 -16.90
CA SER A 69 0.48 19.28 -16.18
C SER A 69 0.13 17.91 -15.62
N LYS A 70 -1.13 17.44 -15.78
CA LYS A 70 -1.66 16.21 -15.16
C LYS A 70 -1.54 16.19 -13.61
N ALA A 71 -1.28 17.33 -12.98
CA ALA A 71 -1.19 17.44 -11.53
C ALA A 71 -2.59 17.64 -10.91
N LEU A 72 -2.74 17.25 -9.65
CA LEU A 72 -3.92 17.61 -8.86
C LEU A 72 -3.76 19.03 -8.31
N ILE A 73 -4.82 19.82 -8.47
CA ILE A 73 -4.90 21.19 -7.96
C ILE A 73 -6.18 21.37 -7.15
N LEU A 74 -6.15 22.31 -6.21
CA LEU A 74 -7.38 22.82 -5.60
C LEU A 74 -8.05 23.78 -6.57
N SER A 75 -9.31 23.50 -6.88
CA SER A 75 -10.16 24.37 -7.66
C SER A 75 -10.39 25.69 -6.95
N THR A 76 -10.24 26.79 -7.68
CA THR A 76 -10.65 28.14 -7.25
C THR A 76 -12.04 28.51 -7.76
N ASP A 77 -12.61 27.70 -8.65
CA ASP A 77 -13.90 27.97 -9.29
C ASP A 77 -15.07 27.41 -8.50
N LEU A 78 -14.77 26.49 -7.57
CA LEU A 78 -15.74 25.87 -6.67
C LEU A 78 -15.88 26.64 -5.35
N ASP A 79 -17.09 26.62 -4.81
CA ASP A 79 -17.43 27.22 -3.52
C ASP A 79 -16.92 26.33 -2.37
N ARG A 80 -15.80 26.72 -1.75
CA ARG A 80 -15.14 25.98 -0.65
C ARG A 80 -16.12 25.57 0.45
N GLU A 81 -16.96 26.49 0.91
CA GLU A 81 -17.88 26.23 2.02
C GLU A 81 -18.92 25.18 1.62
N LYS A 82 -19.55 25.34 0.46
CA LYS A 82 -20.56 24.39 -0.02
C LYS A 82 -19.99 22.99 -0.28
N GLU A 83 -18.82 22.90 -0.90
CA GLU A 83 -18.18 21.62 -1.19
C GLU A 83 -17.77 20.89 0.10
N LEU A 84 -17.23 21.62 1.09
CA LEU A 84 -16.88 21.04 2.38
C LEU A 84 -18.11 20.62 3.18
N VAL A 85 -19.18 21.43 3.21
CA VAL A 85 -20.45 21.04 3.86
C VAL A 85 -20.99 19.74 3.26
N ARG A 86 -21.08 19.67 1.93
CA ARG A 86 -21.53 18.45 1.24
C ARG A 86 -20.66 17.24 1.57
N PHE A 87 -19.33 17.41 1.55
CA PHE A 87 -18.41 16.35 1.91
C PHE A 87 -18.62 15.86 3.34
N TYR A 88 -18.71 16.78 4.30
CA TYR A 88 -18.87 16.43 5.72
C TYR A 88 -20.24 15.83 6.03
N ASP A 89 -21.31 16.23 5.34
CA ASP A 89 -22.62 15.59 5.45
C ASP A 89 -22.53 14.08 5.12
N HIS A 90 -21.88 13.72 4.01
CA HIS A 90 -21.67 12.31 3.64
C HIS A 90 -20.67 11.59 4.56
N PHE A 91 -19.60 12.25 4.99
CA PHE A 91 -18.62 11.68 5.91
C PHE A 91 -19.24 11.36 7.28
N LEU A 92 -19.99 12.30 7.87
CA LEU A 92 -20.65 12.13 9.16
C LEU A 92 -21.80 11.10 9.10
N ALA A 93 -22.45 10.96 7.95
CA ALA A 93 -23.43 9.91 7.71
C ALA A 93 -22.80 8.52 7.47
N GLU A 94 -21.47 8.43 7.42
CA GLU A 94 -20.72 7.25 6.98
C GLU A 94 -21.24 6.67 5.64
N ASP A 95 -21.59 7.56 4.70
CA ASP A 95 -22.06 7.19 3.37
C ASP A 95 -20.88 6.72 2.50
N VAL A 96 -20.46 5.48 2.74
CA VAL A 96 -19.29 4.87 2.09
C VAL A 96 -19.46 4.75 0.57
N GLU A 97 -20.69 4.63 0.06
CA GLU A 97 -20.95 4.51 -1.38
C GLU A 97 -20.76 5.84 -2.12
N TYR A 98 -21.02 6.99 -1.47
CA TYR A 98 -20.66 8.31 -2.01
C TYR A 98 -19.15 8.40 -2.36
N PHE A 99 -18.31 7.72 -1.57
CA PHE A 99 -16.86 7.69 -1.74
C PHE A 99 -16.37 6.54 -2.63
N SER A 100 -17.26 5.82 -3.31
CA SER A 100 -16.88 4.71 -4.19
C SER A 100 -15.85 5.12 -5.26
N ILE A 101 -15.13 4.11 -5.78
CA ILE A 101 -14.21 4.28 -6.92
C ILE A 101 -14.84 3.55 -8.11
N SER A 102 -15.12 4.29 -9.17
CA SER A 102 -15.81 3.77 -10.34
C SER A 102 -14.94 2.79 -11.12
N GLU A 103 -15.57 2.00 -11.99
CA GLU A 103 -14.86 1.09 -12.91
C GLU A 103 -13.95 1.85 -13.88
N GLU A 104 -14.26 3.11 -14.19
CA GLU A 104 -13.41 3.97 -15.00
C GLU A 104 -12.06 4.27 -14.32
N TYR A 105 -12.08 4.47 -12.99
CA TYR A 105 -10.90 4.77 -12.18
C TYR A 105 -10.17 3.53 -11.68
N ALA A 106 -10.86 2.42 -11.42
CA ALA A 106 -10.27 1.20 -10.87
C ALA A 106 -10.72 -0.08 -11.60
N PRO A 107 -10.54 -0.17 -12.92
CA PRO A 107 -11.01 -1.32 -13.71
C PRO A 107 -10.42 -2.66 -13.22
N GLY A 108 -9.16 -2.65 -12.76
CA GLY A 108 -8.51 -3.84 -12.19
C GLY A 108 -9.13 -4.32 -10.88
N LEU A 109 -9.66 -3.40 -10.05
CA LEU A 109 -10.38 -3.77 -8.82
C LEU A 109 -11.68 -4.49 -9.16
N HIS A 110 -12.51 -3.91 -10.04
CA HIS A 110 -13.80 -4.49 -10.39
C HIS A 110 -13.64 -5.85 -11.08
N MET A 111 -12.73 -5.96 -12.05
CA MET A 111 -12.43 -7.21 -12.74
C MET A 111 -11.88 -8.29 -11.80
N LEU A 112 -10.95 -7.95 -10.89
CA LEU A 112 -10.45 -8.93 -9.93
C LEU A 112 -11.59 -9.43 -9.03
N LEU A 113 -12.45 -8.55 -8.52
CA LEU A 113 -13.58 -8.94 -7.67
C LEU A 113 -14.57 -9.86 -8.40
N GLU A 114 -14.86 -9.57 -9.67
CA GLU A 114 -15.70 -10.41 -10.53
C GLU A 114 -15.13 -11.83 -10.65
N LEU A 115 -13.86 -11.95 -11.09
CA LEU A 115 -13.17 -13.24 -11.24
C LEU A 115 -13.11 -14.05 -9.94
N LEU A 116 -12.96 -13.38 -8.80
CA LEU A 116 -12.93 -14.03 -7.50
C LEU A 116 -14.30 -14.48 -7.02
N SER A 117 -15.37 -13.78 -7.41
CA SER A 117 -16.74 -14.17 -7.09
C SER A 117 -17.20 -15.41 -7.86
N GLU A 118 -16.61 -15.67 -9.03
CA GLU A 118 -16.87 -16.86 -9.85
C GLU A 118 -16.09 -18.10 -9.37
N SER A 119 -15.03 -17.91 -8.60
CA SER A 119 -14.21 -19.02 -8.12
C SER A 119 -14.91 -19.80 -7.01
N THR A 120 -14.91 -21.12 -7.12
CA THR A 120 -15.41 -22.04 -6.09
C THR A 120 -14.28 -22.62 -5.22
N GLU A 121 -13.02 -22.24 -5.49
CA GLU A 121 -11.86 -22.76 -4.79
C GLU A 121 -11.66 -22.07 -3.43
N THR A 122 -11.86 -22.83 -2.36
CA THR A 122 -11.56 -22.42 -0.99
C THR A 122 -10.17 -22.93 -0.59
N LEU A 123 -9.20 -22.02 -0.48
CA LEU A 123 -7.91 -22.30 0.17
C LEU A 123 -7.99 -21.92 1.66
N PRO A 124 -7.22 -22.56 2.54
CA PRO A 124 -7.06 -22.07 3.91
C PRO A 124 -6.36 -20.70 3.91
N ASP A 125 -6.79 -19.81 4.79
CA ASP A 125 -6.17 -18.49 5.04
C ASP A 125 -6.05 -17.62 3.77
N GLN A 126 -7.18 -17.35 3.12
CA GLN A 126 -7.24 -16.48 1.95
C GLN A 126 -7.33 -15.02 2.36
N PHE A 127 -6.36 -14.25 1.90
CA PHE A 127 -6.35 -12.80 1.98
C PHE A 127 -6.62 -12.21 0.60
N ILE A 128 -6.87 -10.91 0.57
CA ILE A 128 -6.88 -10.12 -0.66
C ILE A 128 -6.30 -8.75 -0.34
N LYS A 129 -5.38 -8.28 -1.20
CA LYS A 129 -4.66 -7.04 -0.95
C LYS A 129 -5.25 -5.90 -1.77
N GLY A 130 -5.51 -4.80 -1.08
CA GLY A 130 -5.83 -3.50 -1.65
C GLY A 130 -4.80 -2.44 -1.32
N GLN A 131 -4.95 -1.27 -1.92
CA GLN A 131 -4.10 -0.12 -1.69
C GLN A 131 -4.87 1.18 -1.84
N VAL A 132 -4.43 2.18 -1.09
CA VAL A 132 -4.74 3.59 -1.30
C VAL A 132 -3.46 4.39 -1.25
N VAL A 133 -3.43 5.54 -1.94
CA VAL A 133 -2.41 6.55 -1.64
C VAL A 133 -2.53 6.94 -0.16
N GLY A 134 -1.39 7.03 0.51
CA GLY A 134 -1.35 7.46 1.90
C GLY A 134 -1.76 8.94 2.04
N PRO A 135 -2.40 9.32 3.15
CA PRO A 135 -2.94 10.67 3.34
C PRO A 135 -1.87 11.77 3.25
N ILE A 136 -0.63 11.50 3.68
CA ILE A 136 0.45 12.50 3.61
C ILE A 136 0.89 12.72 2.17
N THR A 137 1.16 11.64 1.44
CA THR A 137 1.52 11.69 0.02
C THR A 137 0.41 12.33 -0.81
N PHE A 138 -0.84 11.98 -0.54
CA PHE A 138 -1.98 12.56 -1.24
C PHE A 138 -2.06 14.07 -1.04
N ALA A 139 -2.08 14.53 0.21
CA ALA A 139 -2.13 15.97 0.52
C ALA A 139 -0.90 16.74 0.02
N ALA A 140 0.28 16.11 0.00
CA ALA A 140 1.49 16.71 -0.54
C ALA A 140 1.48 16.82 -2.08
N SER A 141 0.70 15.98 -2.77
CA SER A 141 0.60 15.98 -4.24
C SER A 141 -0.32 17.06 -4.80
N ILE A 142 -1.25 17.59 -3.99
CA ILE A 142 -2.24 18.57 -4.41
C ILE A 142 -1.67 19.97 -4.22
N LYS A 143 -1.69 20.79 -5.28
CA LYS A 143 -1.25 22.19 -5.23
C LYS A 143 -2.43 23.13 -4.98
N GLY A 144 -2.30 24.00 -3.98
CA GLY A 144 -3.20 25.11 -3.75
C GLY A 144 -2.98 26.29 -4.71
N PRO A 145 -3.85 27.30 -4.68
CA PRO A 145 -3.78 28.46 -5.58
C PRO A 145 -2.52 29.32 -5.41
N ASP A 146 -1.89 29.27 -4.24
CA ASP A 146 -0.62 29.95 -3.93
C ASP A 146 0.62 29.14 -4.36
N GLY A 147 0.41 27.99 -5.02
CA GLY A 147 1.44 27.07 -5.46
C GLY A 147 2.00 26.16 -4.35
N LYS A 148 1.55 26.30 -3.10
CA LYS A 148 1.96 25.43 -2.00
C LYS A 148 1.12 24.16 -1.96
N ALA A 149 1.68 23.10 -1.39
CA ALA A 149 0.94 21.86 -1.21
C ALA A 149 -0.17 22.01 -0.15
N VAL A 150 -1.27 21.30 -0.36
CA VAL A 150 -2.45 21.28 0.52
C VAL A 150 -2.15 20.78 1.93
N ILE A 151 -1.06 20.03 2.11
CA ILE A 151 -0.56 19.62 3.43
C ILE A 151 -0.38 20.78 4.43
N HIS A 152 -0.32 22.04 3.95
CA HIS A 152 -0.24 23.24 4.79
C HIS A 152 -1.60 23.89 5.14
N ASP A 153 -2.69 23.53 4.45
CA ASP A 153 -4.04 23.98 4.75
C ASP A 153 -4.70 22.95 5.69
N THR A 154 -4.90 23.32 6.95
CA THR A 154 -5.36 22.36 7.98
C THR A 154 -6.76 21.81 7.69
N GLU A 155 -7.66 22.65 7.19
CA GLU A 155 -9.06 22.26 6.93
C GLU A 155 -9.13 21.33 5.70
N ILE A 156 -8.41 21.67 4.63
CA ILE A 156 -8.39 20.84 3.44
C ILE A 156 -7.62 19.54 3.71
N LEU A 157 -6.50 19.59 4.44
CA LEU A 157 -5.77 18.39 4.86
C LEU A 157 -6.70 17.41 5.60
N GLU A 158 -7.50 17.89 6.54
CA GLU A 158 -8.47 17.07 7.26
C GLU A 158 -9.49 16.43 6.31
N ALA A 159 -10.07 17.21 5.40
CA ALA A 159 -11.01 16.69 4.39
C ALA A 159 -10.36 15.63 3.48
N MET A 160 -9.12 15.85 3.04
CA MET A 160 -8.39 14.88 2.21
C MET A 160 -8.10 13.59 2.97
N VAL A 161 -7.65 13.67 4.24
CA VAL A 161 -7.39 12.49 5.08
C VAL A 161 -8.69 11.70 5.29
N ASN A 162 -9.78 12.37 5.66
CA ASN A 162 -11.08 11.75 5.87
C ASN A 162 -11.61 11.09 4.58
N GLY A 163 -11.45 11.77 3.44
CA GLY A 163 -11.85 11.25 2.13
C GLY A 163 -11.09 9.98 1.73
N ILE A 164 -9.77 9.96 1.91
CA ILE A 164 -8.95 8.77 1.68
C ILE A 164 -9.36 7.63 2.62
N CYS A 165 -9.66 7.93 3.88
CA CYS A 165 -10.15 6.92 4.83
C CYS A 165 -11.50 6.32 4.42
N MET A 166 -12.45 7.13 3.92
CA MET A 166 -13.72 6.63 3.41
C MET A 166 -13.55 5.79 2.14
N LYS A 167 -12.66 6.19 1.23
CA LYS A 167 -12.30 5.40 0.04
C LYS A 167 -11.65 4.07 0.38
N ALA A 168 -10.73 4.08 1.34
CA ALA A 168 -10.14 2.89 1.92
C ALA A 168 -11.21 1.96 2.51
N LEU A 169 -12.13 2.50 3.32
CA LEU A 169 -13.22 1.74 3.93
C LEU A 169 -14.14 1.12 2.87
N TRP A 170 -14.52 1.87 1.83
CA TRP A 170 -15.27 1.35 0.69
C TRP A 170 -14.53 0.18 0.05
N GLN A 171 -13.26 0.36 -0.29
CA GLN A 171 -12.44 -0.66 -0.93
C GLN A 171 -12.36 -1.91 -0.05
N ILE A 172 -12.11 -1.77 1.26
CA ILE A 172 -12.05 -2.88 2.20
C ILE A 172 -13.37 -3.66 2.23
N ARG A 173 -14.52 -2.99 2.23
CA ARG A 173 -15.83 -3.66 2.20
C ARG A 173 -16.03 -4.46 0.90
N ARG A 174 -15.63 -3.90 -0.24
CA ARG A 174 -15.66 -4.59 -1.54
C ARG A 174 -14.72 -5.80 -1.58
N LEU A 175 -13.53 -5.69 -1.02
CA LEU A 175 -12.58 -6.78 -0.91
C LEU A 175 -13.11 -7.89 0.02
N SER A 176 -13.68 -7.52 1.16
CA SER A 176 -14.26 -8.44 2.14
C SER A 176 -15.44 -9.24 1.58
N SER A 177 -16.19 -8.70 0.63
CA SER A 177 -17.33 -9.41 0.02
C SER A 177 -16.92 -10.64 -0.79
N THR A 178 -15.63 -10.81 -1.08
CA THR A 178 -15.08 -12.04 -1.68
C THR A 178 -14.94 -13.20 -0.70
N GLY A 179 -15.24 -12.99 0.59
CA GLY A 179 -15.03 -13.97 1.66
C GLY A 179 -13.58 -14.07 2.14
N ARG A 180 -12.69 -13.21 1.62
CA ARG A 180 -11.27 -13.16 1.96
C ARG A 180 -10.97 -12.05 2.97
N LYS A 181 -9.95 -12.26 3.79
CA LYS A 181 -9.52 -11.24 4.75
C LYS A 181 -8.77 -10.10 4.03
N PRO A 182 -9.24 -8.84 4.12
CA PRO A 182 -8.59 -7.73 3.43
C PRO A 182 -7.28 -7.34 4.11
N ILE A 183 -6.28 -7.04 3.28
CA ILE A 183 -5.05 -6.33 3.65
C ILE A 183 -5.07 -5.02 2.88
N LEU A 184 -5.01 -3.87 3.55
CA LEU A 184 -4.96 -2.57 2.88
C LEU A 184 -3.61 -1.90 3.13
N PHE A 185 -2.90 -1.55 2.07
CA PHE A 185 -1.69 -0.73 2.17
C PHE A 185 -2.00 0.75 1.95
N MET A 186 -1.44 1.60 2.81
CA MET A 186 -1.32 3.05 2.59
C MET A 186 0.06 3.34 2.00
N ASP A 187 0.09 3.79 0.75
CA ASP A 187 1.33 4.03 0.02
C ASP A 187 1.84 5.45 0.29
N GLU A 188 2.96 5.57 1.01
CA GLU A 188 3.54 6.83 1.46
C GLU A 188 4.94 7.14 0.88
N PRO A 189 5.12 7.18 -0.47
CA PRO A 189 6.42 7.48 -1.06
C PRO A 189 6.94 8.89 -0.72
N TYR A 190 6.07 9.88 -0.45
CA TYR A 190 6.49 11.23 -0.06
C TYR A 190 7.34 11.23 1.22
N LEU A 191 7.10 10.28 2.13
CA LEU A 191 7.85 10.16 3.38
C LEU A 191 9.30 9.71 3.17
N SER A 192 9.68 9.26 1.97
CA SER A 192 11.10 9.02 1.63
C SER A 192 11.93 10.33 1.64
N GLY A 193 11.27 11.48 1.47
CA GLY A 193 11.89 12.81 1.58
C GLY A 193 11.78 13.45 2.96
N PHE A 194 11.25 12.72 3.96
CA PHE A 194 11.05 13.23 5.31
C PHE A 194 12.38 13.62 5.97
N GLY A 195 12.40 14.74 6.71
CA GLY A 195 13.61 15.28 7.33
C GLY A 195 14.54 16.07 6.40
N SER A 196 14.22 16.17 5.11
CA SER A 196 14.89 17.14 4.22
C SER A 196 14.45 18.57 4.55
N ALA A 197 15.23 19.58 4.13
CA ALA A 197 14.88 21.00 4.28
C ALA A 197 13.53 21.38 3.61
N PHE A 198 12.99 20.49 2.78
CA PHE A 198 11.72 20.63 2.06
C PHE A 198 10.58 19.84 2.70
N SER A 199 10.79 19.15 3.83
CA SER A 199 9.74 18.41 4.52
C SER A 199 8.78 19.37 5.22
N ALA A 200 7.57 19.43 4.69
CA ALA A 200 6.53 20.39 5.04
C ALA A 200 5.81 20.13 6.39
N ILE A 201 6.03 18.98 7.01
CA ILE A 201 5.20 18.43 8.10
C ILE A 201 6.06 17.88 9.24
N SER A 202 5.62 18.04 10.49
CA SER A 202 6.35 17.53 11.65
C SER A 202 6.16 16.02 11.84
N ARG A 203 7.10 15.37 12.55
CA ARG A 203 7.02 13.94 12.91
C ARG A 203 5.72 13.61 13.63
N GLU A 204 5.33 14.44 14.60
CA GLU A 204 4.13 14.24 15.42
C GLU A 204 2.87 14.30 14.58
N LYS A 205 2.82 15.22 13.61
CA LYS A 205 1.66 15.36 12.72
C LYS A 205 1.53 14.18 11.76
N VAL A 206 2.65 13.67 11.22
CA VAL A 206 2.67 12.44 10.42
C VAL A 206 2.14 11.25 11.24
N ILE A 207 2.66 11.07 12.46
CA ILE A 207 2.22 9.98 13.35
C ILE A 207 0.73 10.10 13.65
N GLN A 208 0.27 11.31 14.00
CA GLN A 208 -1.14 11.56 14.32
C GLN A 208 -2.05 11.18 13.16
N ILE A 209 -1.74 11.66 11.94
CA ILE A 209 -2.58 11.42 10.76
C ILE A 209 -2.65 9.92 10.47
N LEU A 210 -1.50 9.26 10.33
CA LEU A 210 -1.45 7.85 9.96
C LEU A 210 -2.06 6.95 11.03
N ALA A 211 -1.76 7.17 12.31
CA ALA A 211 -2.33 6.39 13.40
C ALA A 211 -3.86 6.56 13.48
N THR A 212 -4.37 7.78 13.26
CA THR A 212 -5.82 8.06 13.25
C THR A 212 -6.49 7.37 12.06
N SER A 213 -5.87 7.42 10.88
CA SER A 213 -6.38 6.72 9.69
C SER A 213 -6.40 5.20 9.87
N ILE A 214 -5.34 4.61 10.44
CA ILE A 214 -5.29 3.18 10.77
C ILE A 214 -6.40 2.81 11.76
N MET A 215 -6.54 3.58 12.84
CA MET A 215 -7.57 3.36 13.86
C MET A 215 -8.98 3.47 13.27
N PHE A 216 -9.24 4.50 12.46
CA PHE A 216 -10.51 4.73 11.78
C PHE A 216 -10.98 3.49 11.01
N LEU A 217 -10.08 2.84 10.27
CA LEU A 217 -10.39 1.64 9.49
C LEU A 217 -10.60 0.42 10.39
N LYS A 218 -9.68 0.17 11.33
CA LYS A 218 -9.70 -1.03 12.18
C LYS A 218 -10.87 -1.08 13.17
N GLU A 219 -11.43 0.07 13.55
CA GLU A 219 -12.64 0.14 14.38
C GLU A 219 -13.91 -0.23 13.60
N ARG A 220 -13.89 -0.15 12.27
CA ARG A 220 -15.07 -0.34 11.40
C ARG A 220 -15.12 -1.69 10.70
N VAL A 221 -13.96 -2.29 10.41
CA VAL A 221 -13.83 -3.52 9.63
C VAL A 221 -12.65 -4.35 10.12
N ASP A 222 -12.75 -5.68 10.07
CA ASP A 222 -11.61 -6.57 10.32
C ASP A 222 -10.66 -6.54 9.10
N VAL A 223 -9.60 -5.73 9.23
CA VAL A 223 -8.61 -5.49 8.18
C VAL A 223 -7.21 -5.46 8.79
N LEU A 224 -6.22 -5.89 8.01
CA LEU A 224 -4.82 -5.65 8.30
C LEU A 224 -4.36 -4.41 7.55
N VAL A 225 -3.87 -3.39 8.26
CA VAL A 225 -3.44 -2.14 7.65
C VAL A 225 -1.91 -2.11 7.58
N GLY A 226 -1.38 -2.00 6.36
CA GLY A 226 0.04 -1.84 6.10
C GLY A 226 0.40 -0.43 5.66
N ILE A 227 1.67 -0.05 5.86
CA ILE A 227 2.25 1.14 5.25
C ILE A 227 3.38 0.70 4.32
N HIS A 228 3.36 1.23 3.10
CA HIS A 228 4.42 1.03 2.11
C HIS A 228 5.21 2.33 1.88
N CYS A 229 6.53 2.24 1.90
CA CYS A 229 7.43 3.34 1.56
C CYS A 229 8.62 2.81 0.76
N CYS A 230 8.81 3.27 -0.49
CA CYS A 230 9.84 2.74 -1.39
C CYS A 230 11.28 3.20 -1.07
N GLY A 231 11.48 4.18 -0.17
CA GLY A 231 12.80 4.76 0.09
C GLY A 231 13.18 4.83 1.57
N ASN A 232 14.36 5.39 1.85
CA ASN A 232 14.78 5.63 3.23
C ASN A 232 13.88 6.69 3.90
N THR A 233 13.50 6.45 5.16
CA THR A 233 12.71 7.37 5.96
C THR A 233 13.04 7.20 7.45
N ASP A 234 12.35 7.95 8.30
CA ASP A 234 12.34 7.72 9.75
C ASP A 234 11.47 6.50 10.05
N TRP A 235 12.06 5.31 10.03
CA TRP A 235 11.32 4.06 10.25
C TRP A 235 10.73 3.96 11.65
N ALA A 236 11.40 4.53 12.66
CA ALA A 236 10.83 4.63 14.00
C ALA A 236 9.49 5.40 13.98
N MET A 237 9.42 6.52 13.25
CA MET A 237 8.18 7.28 13.07
C MET A 237 7.07 6.42 12.46
N LEU A 238 7.35 5.65 11.40
CA LEU A 238 6.35 4.77 10.79
C LEU A 238 5.92 3.64 11.73
N LEU A 239 6.86 3.05 12.47
CA LEU A 239 6.59 2.01 13.46
C LEU A 239 5.75 2.54 14.64
N ASP A 240 5.91 3.81 15.01
CA ASP A 240 5.12 4.48 16.06
C ASP A 240 3.65 4.70 15.65
N THR A 241 3.33 4.68 14.35
CA THR A 241 1.93 4.77 13.85
C THR A 241 1.11 3.50 14.09
N LYS A 242 1.77 2.42 14.55
CA LYS A 242 1.18 1.11 14.87
C LYS A 242 0.41 0.45 13.70
N PRO A 243 1.01 0.35 12.49
CA PRO A 243 0.43 -0.48 11.45
C PRO A 243 0.51 -1.96 11.83
N ASP A 244 -0.20 -2.83 11.12
CA ASP A 244 -0.05 -4.28 11.20
C ASP A 244 1.12 -4.77 10.37
N ILE A 245 1.43 -4.08 9.26
CA ILE A 245 2.46 -4.45 8.29
C ILE A 245 3.32 -3.23 7.94
N ILE A 246 4.64 -3.37 7.96
CA ILE A 246 5.56 -2.39 7.34
C ILE A 246 6.13 -3.01 6.08
N ASN A 247 5.99 -2.30 4.96
CA ASN A 247 6.57 -2.69 3.68
C ASN A 247 7.62 -1.67 3.24
N PHE A 248 8.83 -2.17 3.03
CA PHE A 248 9.98 -1.37 2.65
C PHE A 248 10.75 -2.03 1.50
N ASP A 249 11.53 -1.23 0.78
CA ASP A 249 12.46 -1.73 -0.22
C ASP A 249 13.66 -2.42 0.43
N ALA A 250 13.56 -3.73 0.60
CA ALA A 250 14.63 -4.59 1.08
C ALA A 250 15.71 -4.84 0.01
N TYR A 251 15.49 -4.48 -1.24
CA TYR A 251 16.51 -4.58 -2.27
C TYR A 251 17.44 -3.35 -2.24
N GLY A 252 16.90 -2.14 -2.28
CA GLY A 252 17.68 -0.90 -2.32
C GLY A 252 18.07 -0.35 -0.94
N TYR A 253 17.21 -0.50 0.07
CA TYR A 253 17.30 0.26 1.32
C TYR A 253 17.37 -0.60 2.60
N MET A 254 17.74 -1.88 2.47
CA MET A 254 17.82 -2.80 3.60
C MET A 254 18.67 -2.26 4.76
N ASP A 255 19.86 -1.77 4.46
CA ASP A 255 20.78 -1.30 5.49
C ASP A 255 20.19 -0.23 6.39
N TYR A 256 19.39 0.67 5.82
CA TYR A 256 18.76 1.76 6.57
C TYR A 256 17.64 1.27 7.47
N PHE A 257 16.80 0.35 7.00
CA PHE A 257 15.73 -0.24 7.80
C PHE A 257 16.29 -1.00 9.00
N LEU A 258 17.36 -1.78 8.79
CA LEU A 258 17.97 -2.62 9.82
C LEU A 258 18.64 -1.83 10.96
N LEU A 259 18.85 -0.52 10.81
CA LEU A 259 19.33 0.34 11.90
C LEU A 259 18.33 0.46 13.06
N TYR A 260 17.05 0.17 12.81
CA TYR A 260 15.95 0.31 13.77
C TYR A 260 15.61 -1.02 14.46
N ALA A 261 16.61 -1.87 14.71
CA ALA A 261 16.38 -3.23 15.21
C ALA A 261 15.58 -3.28 16.54
N ALA A 262 15.75 -2.30 17.42
CA ALA A 262 15.02 -2.23 18.69
C ALA A 262 13.53 -1.92 18.48
N GLU A 263 13.21 -0.98 17.59
CA GLU A 263 11.84 -0.61 17.21
C GLU A 263 11.17 -1.74 16.44
N ILE A 264 11.92 -2.40 15.54
CA ILE A 264 11.45 -3.57 14.78
C ILE A 264 11.13 -4.72 15.74
N GLY A 265 11.99 -5.02 16.72
CA GLY A 265 11.73 -6.05 17.72
C GLY A 265 10.40 -5.82 18.46
N LYS A 266 10.21 -4.60 19.00
CA LYS A 266 8.95 -4.22 19.68
C LYS A 266 7.74 -4.30 18.76
N PHE A 267 7.91 -4.00 17.47
CA PHE A 267 6.86 -4.10 16.47
C PHE A 267 6.46 -5.55 16.19
N LEU A 268 7.42 -6.46 16.09
CA LEU A 268 7.15 -7.88 15.89
C LEU A 268 6.52 -8.52 17.14
N GLU A 269 7.01 -8.20 18.33
CA GLU A 269 6.48 -8.70 19.62
C GLU A 269 5.01 -8.35 19.83
N ARG A 270 4.54 -7.20 19.32
CA ARG A 270 3.12 -6.82 19.37
C ARG A 270 2.25 -7.42 18.25
N GLY A 271 2.81 -8.31 17.42
CA GLY A 271 2.09 -8.96 16.32
C GLY A 271 2.26 -8.30 14.95
N GLY A 272 3.20 -7.37 14.81
CA GLY A 272 3.53 -6.75 13.54
C GLY A 272 4.18 -7.69 12.53
N HIS A 273 4.07 -7.34 11.25
CA HIS A 273 4.65 -8.09 10.14
C HIS A 273 5.54 -7.20 9.26
N ILE A 274 6.59 -7.78 8.71
CA ILE A 274 7.49 -7.14 7.77
C ILE A 274 7.23 -7.70 6.38
N ALA A 275 6.87 -6.81 5.45
CA ALA A 275 6.84 -7.11 4.03
C ALA A 275 8.18 -6.71 3.40
N TRP A 276 8.99 -7.72 3.09
CA TRP A 276 10.30 -7.57 2.49
C TRP A 276 10.15 -7.32 0.99
N GLY A 277 10.30 -6.08 0.55
CA GLY A 277 10.39 -5.70 -0.86
C GLY A 277 11.70 -6.20 -1.46
N ILE A 278 11.79 -7.50 -1.73
CA ILE A 278 13.05 -8.20 -2.01
C ILE A 278 13.34 -8.34 -3.51
N VAL A 279 12.30 -8.30 -4.36
CA VAL A 279 12.46 -8.35 -5.82
C VAL A 279 12.58 -6.92 -6.36
N PRO A 280 13.69 -6.55 -7.03
CA PRO A 280 13.87 -5.18 -7.52
C PRO A 280 12.85 -4.82 -8.60
N THR A 281 12.58 -3.53 -8.73
CA THR A 281 11.70 -2.99 -9.78
C THR A 281 12.47 -2.08 -10.73
N SER A 282 12.77 -0.83 -10.33
CA SER A 282 13.60 0.11 -11.10
C SER A 282 14.99 -0.44 -11.46
N GLU A 283 15.58 -1.22 -10.55
CA GLU A 283 16.90 -1.82 -10.65
C GLU A 283 16.88 -3.20 -11.31
N PHE A 284 15.71 -3.68 -11.75
CA PHE A 284 15.57 -5.03 -12.26
C PHE A 284 16.35 -5.20 -13.57
N THR A 285 17.38 -6.05 -13.53
CA THR A 285 18.23 -6.33 -14.70
C THR A 285 17.88 -7.63 -15.42
N GLY A 286 16.93 -8.40 -14.90
CA GLY A 286 16.61 -9.75 -15.36
C GLY A 286 17.63 -10.83 -14.96
N LYS A 287 18.65 -10.47 -14.16
CA LYS A 287 19.71 -11.38 -13.72
C LYS A 287 19.50 -11.97 -12.32
N ASP A 288 18.61 -11.37 -11.53
CA ASP A 288 18.27 -11.89 -10.20
C ASP A 288 17.65 -13.29 -10.31
N THR A 289 18.03 -14.17 -9.39
CA THR A 289 17.50 -15.53 -9.29
C THR A 289 16.85 -15.74 -7.92
N VAL A 290 16.07 -16.80 -7.78
CA VAL A 290 15.49 -17.19 -6.48
C VAL A 290 16.58 -17.32 -5.41
N GLU A 291 17.71 -17.92 -5.75
CA GLU A 291 18.85 -18.15 -4.84
C GLU A 291 19.51 -16.83 -4.42
N SER A 292 19.72 -15.90 -5.35
CA SER A 292 20.37 -14.62 -5.01
C SER A 292 19.49 -13.77 -4.10
N LEU A 293 18.18 -13.78 -4.33
CA LEU A 293 17.21 -13.06 -3.50
C LEU A 293 16.99 -13.73 -2.14
N GLU A 294 16.97 -15.06 -2.09
CA GLU A 294 16.93 -15.81 -0.84
C GLU A 294 18.16 -15.50 0.03
N LEU A 295 19.35 -15.54 -0.55
CA LEU A 295 20.59 -15.23 0.16
C LEU A 295 20.52 -13.84 0.79
N ARG A 296 20.12 -12.83 0.00
CA ARG A 296 19.93 -11.45 0.46
C ARG A 296 18.91 -11.35 1.59
N LEU A 297 17.76 -12.01 1.46
CA LEU A 297 16.71 -12.03 2.49
C LEU A 297 17.25 -12.61 3.80
N ARG A 298 17.96 -13.75 3.73
CA ARG A 298 18.54 -14.41 4.90
C ARG A 298 19.64 -13.57 5.54
N GLU A 299 20.47 -12.88 4.77
CA GLU A 299 21.47 -11.94 5.29
C GLU A 299 20.82 -10.83 6.12
N GLY A 300 19.76 -10.20 5.60
CA GLY A 300 18.98 -9.20 6.33
C GLY A 300 18.35 -9.75 7.60
N ALA A 301 17.69 -10.90 7.50
CA ALA A 301 17.05 -11.56 8.63
C ALA A 301 18.07 -11.94 9.73
N ASN A 302 19.24 -12.47 9.35
CA ASN A 302 20.29 -12.85 10.29
C ASN A 302 20.85 -11.64 11.05
N ARG A 303 20.88 -10.45 10.45
CA ARG A 303 21.29 -9.22 11.15
C ARG A 303 20.30 -8.80 12.23
N LEU A 304 19.00 -8.94 11.96
CA LEU A 304 17.95 -8.71 12.97
C LEU A 304 18.05 -9.72 14.11
N VAL A 305 18.25 -11.00 13.78
CA VAL A 305 18.44 -12.05 14.78
C VAL A 305 19.68 -11.80 15.63
N ALA A 306 20.80 -11.41 15.02
CA ALA A 306 22.02 -11.05 15.73
C ALA A 306 21.84 -9.83 16.65
N SER A 307 20.86 -8.97 16.35
CA SER A 307 20.47 -7.82 17.18
C SER A 307 19.51 -8.18 18.33
N GLY A 308 19.15 -9.46 18.47
CA GLY A 308 18.35 -9.98 19.58
C GLY A 308 16.89 -10.28 19.23
N ILE A 309 16.46 -10.16 17.96
CA ILE A 309 15.11 -10.54 17.55
C ILE A 309 15.00 -12.06 17.47
N ASP A 310 13.93 -12.64 18.04
CA ASP A 310 13.68 -14.07 17.95
C ASP A 310 13.51 -14.52 16.49
N LYS A 311 14.21 -15.59 16.11
CA LYS A 311 14.28 -16.06 14.73
C LYS A 311 12.93 -16.58 14.24
N ASP A 312 12.22 -17.34 15.07
CA ASP A 312 10.96 -17.96 14.68
C ASP A 312 9.86 -16.90 14.56
N LEU A 313 9.84 -15.94 15.50
CA LEU A 313 9.02 -14.74 15.44
C LEU A 313 9.27 -13.97 14.14
N LEU A 314 10.53 -13.67 13.81
CA LEU A 314 10.87 -12.91 12.62
C LEU A 314 10.34 -13.56 11.34
N TRP A 315 10.56 -14.87 11.18
CA TRP A 315 10.10 -15.59 9.99
C TRP A 315 8.58 -15.76 9.97
N ALA A 316 7.94 -16.01 11.11
CA ALA A 316 6.48 -16.05 11.21
C ALA A 316 5.83 -14.71 10.83
N SER A 317 6.49 -13.60 11.17
CA SER A 317 6.05 -12.24 10.86
C SER A 317 6.57 -11.70 9.53
N SER A 318 7.17 -12.52 8.65
CA SER A 318 7.71 -12.05 7.38
C SER A 318 6.79 -12.39 6.21
N MET A 319 6.62 -11.47 5.26
CA MET A 319 5.99 -11.68 3.95
C MET A 319 6.85 -11.05 2.85
N LEU A 320 6.59 -11.36 1.58
CA LEU A 320 7.44 -10.98 0.46
C LEU A 320 6.67 -10.10 -0.53
N THR A 321 7.34 -9.07 -1.06
CA THR A 321 6.80 -8.21 -2.11
C THR A 321 7.90 -7.86 -3.12
N PRO A 322 7.56 -7.26 -4.27
CA PRO A 322 8.50 -6.42 -5.00
C PRO A 322 8.90 -5.20 -4.15
N SER A 323 10.02 -4.56 -4.51
CA SER A 323 10.53 -3.35 -3.85
C SER A 323 9.59 -2.14 -3.93
N CYS A 324 8.86 -2.00 -5.03
CA CYS A 324 7.92 -0.90 -5.29
C CYS A 324 6.91 -1.37 -6.36
N GLY A 325 6.09 -0.47 -6.90
CA GLY A 325 5.18 -0.78 -8.02
C GLY A 325 5.92 -1.10 -9.33
N MET A 326 5.32 -1.93 -10.19
CA MET A 326 5.92 -2.37 -11.47
C MET A 326 5.46 -1.54 -12.68
N GLY A 327 4.64 -0.50 -12.49
CA GLY A 327 4.02 0.27 -13.56
C GLY A 327 4.99 0.90 -14.59
N THR A 328 6.24 1.14 -14.20
CA THR A 328 7.28 1.72 -15.07
C THR A 328 8.14 0.67 -15.78
N MET A 329 8.05 -0.61 -15.42
CA MET A 329 8.86 -1.69 -15.99
C MET A 329 8.36 -2.12 -17.39
N SER A 330 9.16 -2.87 -18.16
CA SER A 330 8.60 -3.53 -19.35
C SER A 330 7.66 -4.67 -18.92
N PRO A 331 6.64 -5.03 -19.74
CA PRO A 331 5.77 -6.18 -19.45
C PRO A 331 6.54 -7.48 -19.18
N GLU A 332 7.61 -7.73 -19.93
CA GLU A 332 8.46 -8.92 -19.80
C GLU A 332 9.24 -8.92 -18.49
N ALA A 333 9.82 -7.78 -18.12
CA ALA A 333 10.55 -7.61 -16.88
C ALA A 333 9.62 -7.78 -15.66
N ALA A 334 8.42 -7.19 -15.70
CA ALA A 334 7.43 -7.32 -14.64
C ALA A 334 6.93 -8.76 -14.50
N LEU A 335 6.76 -9.49 -15.62
CA LEU A 335 6.37 -10.90 -15.58
C LEU A 335 7.47 -11.76 -14.94
N GLN A 336 8.74 -11.51 -15.31
CA GLN A 336 9.87 -12.20 -14.72
C GLN A 336 10.00 -11.93 -13.23
N ALA A 337 9.87 -10.66 -12.81
CA ALA A 337 9.88 -10.27 -11.40
C ALA A 337 8.76 -10.94 -10.60
N THR A 338 7.54 -10.93 -11.14
CA THR A 338 6.35 -11.59 -10.56
C THR A 338 6.59 -13.09 -10.37
N ARG A 339 7.11 -13.75 -11.41
CA ARG A 339 7.40 -15.19 -11.37
C ARG A 339 8.44 -15.54 -10.32
N ILE A 340 9.58 -14.81 -10.29
CA ILE A 340 10.65 -15.06 -9.31
C ILE A 340 10.15 -14.84 -7.89
N LEU A 341 9.31 -13.81 -7.65
CA LEU A 341 8.70 -13.59 -6.33
C LEU A 341 7.86 -14.78 -5.87
N SER A 342 7.01 -15.28 -6.78
CA SER A 342 6.15 -16.43 -6.52
C SER A 342 6.99 -17.69 -6.24
N GLU A 343 7.98 -17.98 -7.09
CA GLU A 343 8.91 -19.11 -6.94
C GLU A 343 9.69 -19.04 -5.61
N LEU A 344 10.19 -17.85 -5.24
CA LEU A 344 10.88 -17.62 -3.96
C LEU A 344 9.98 -17.89 -2.75
N SER A 345 8.75 -17.37 -2.79
CA SER A 345 7.75 -17.56 -1.74
C SER A 345 7.40 -19.04 -1.57
N GLU A 346 7.21 -19.77 -2.67
CA GLU A 346 6.97 -21.21 -2.61
C GLU A 346 8.14 -22.00 -2.04
N LYS A 347 9.37 -21.69 -2.46
CA LYS A 347 10.58 -22.35 -1.98
C LYS A 347 10.71 -22.19 -0.47
N LEU A 348 10.63 -20.95 0.02
CA LEU A 348 10.80 -20.62 1.43
C LEU A 348 9.72 -21.24 2.33
N ARG A 349 8.50 -21.43 1.83
CA ARG A 349 7.44 -22.12 2.57
C ARG A 349 7.58 -23.64 2.62
N LYS A 350 8.27 -24.26 1.65
CA LYS A 350 8.51 -25.71 1.60
C LYS A 350 9.68 -26.15 2.49
N GLU A 351 10.59 -25.23 2.82
CA GLU A 351 11.76 -25.49 3.67
C GLU A 351 11.47 -25.42 5.19
N GLN A 352 10.23 -25.07 5.55
CA GLN A 352 9.71 -25.06 6.92
C GLN A 352 8.83 -26.29 7.12
#